data_AF-A0A3D9KVJ5-F1
#
_entry.id   AF-A0A3D9KVJ5-F1
#
_cell.length_a   1.000
_cell.length_b   1.000
_cell.length_c   1.000
_cell.angle_alpha   90.00
_cell.angle_beta   90.00
_cell.angle_gamma   90.00
#
_symmetry.space_group_name_H-M   'P 1'
#
loop_
_entity.id
_entity.type
_entity.pdbx_description
1 polymer ?
#
loop_
_entity_poly.entity_id
_entity_poly.type
_entity_poly.pdbx_seq_one_letter_code
_entity_poly.pdbx_strand_id
1 'polypeptide(L)'
;MSAKRLEAIEQLWKACLVIRESIPTPISMILTILPEEYVTMDYLNTPNPKGIEFGKELSKLDIRSVSPALEATKPIEQLRPFIPTDLYTLYKTYTGVIVGAVFNTITKYEKGTVTHWKNEEPMKKLLSGVLTEKEIDHIYGLTFESFKTLLDLMELKIIECINRNTVGPGTTSNSLEELLKLEAVFKFNKESKGA
;
A
#
# COMPACT_ATOMS: atom_id res chain seq x y z
N MET A 1 -12.41 27.54 -3.04
CA MET A 1 -12.02 26.35 -3.85
C MET A 1 -12.97 26.25 -5.04
N SER A 2 -12.49 25.95 -6.25
CA SER A 2 -13.37 25.76 -7.42
C SER A 2 -14.04 24.38 -7.38
N ALA A 3 -15.28 24.26 -7.87
CA ALA A 3 -16.01 22.99 -7.93
C ALA A 3 -15.20 21.88 -8.65
N LYS A 4 -14.50 22.23 -9.74
CA LYS A 4 -13.62 21.31 -10.48
C LYS A 4 -12.47 20.73 -9.64
N ARG A 5 -11.93 21.51 -8.70
CA ARG A 5 -10.85 21.03 -7.80
C ARG A 5 -11.38 20.03 -6.79
N LEU A 6 -12.58 20.27 -6.23
CA LEU A 6 -13.20 19.34 -5.31
C LEU A 6 -13.54 18.02 -6.00
N GLU A 7 -14.14 18.09 -7.20
CA GLU A 7 -14.41 16.93 -8.04
C GLU A 7 -13.14 16.14 -8.37
N ALA A 8 -12.05 16.83 -8.76
CA ALA A 8 -10.79 16.17 -9.05
C ALA A 8 -10.20 15.43 -7.85
N ILE A 9 -10.30 16.02 -6.65
CA ILE A 9 -9.86 15.40 -5.40
C ILE A 9 -10.72 14.17 -5.06
N GLU A 10 -12.04 14.27 -5.22
CA GLU A 10 -12.95 13.16 -4.98
C GLU A 10 -12.69 11.98 -5.92
N GLN A 11 -12.48 12.25 -7.21
CA GLN A 11 -12.13 11.23 -8.19
C GLN A 11 -10.79 10.57 -7.87
N LEU A 12 -9.79 11.35 -7.43
CA LEU A 12 -8.50 10.81 -7.01
C LEU A 12 -8.66 9.86 -5.82
N TRP A 13 -9.45 10.24 -4.81
CA TRP A 13 -9.68 9.35 -3.66
C TRP A 13 -10.41 8.07 -4.06
N LYS A 14 -11.43 8.17 -4.93
CA LYS A 14 -12.09 6.99 -5.51
C LYS A 14 -11.10 6.08 -6.24
N ALA A 15 -10.17 6.65 -7.00
CA ALA A 15 -9.12 5.87 -7.67
C ALA A 15 -8.20 5.16 -6.66
N CYS A 16 -7.84 5.78 -5.54
CA CYS A 16 -7.07 5.10 -4.48
C CYS A 16 -7.79 3.85 -3.97
N LEU A 17 -9.09 3.95 -3.69
CA LEU A 17 -9.89 2.83 -3.20
C LEU A 17 -9.94 1.69 -4.22
N VAL A 18 -10.19 2.01 -5.50
CA VAL A 18 -10.20 1.01 -6.58
C VAL A 18 -8.85 0.33 -6.72
N ILE A 19 -7.75 1.08 -6.63
CA ILE A 19 -6.39 0.51 -6.70
C ILE A 19 -6.14 -0.45 -5.53
N ARG A 20 -6.51 -0.08 -4.31
CA ARG A 20 -6.38 -0.97 -3.14
C ARG A 20 -7.18 -2.26 -3.29
N GLU A 21 -8.43 -2.14 -3.72
CA GLU A 21 -9.36 -3.25 -3.90
C GLU A 21 -8.99 -4.15 -5.08
N SER A 22 -8.15 -3.66 -6.00
CA SER A 22 -7.66 -4.46 -7.13
C SER A 22 -6.55 -5.45 -6.77
N ILE A 23 -5.99 -5.40 -5.55
CA ILE A 23 -4.94 -6.34 -5.13
C ILE A 23 -5.54 -7.75 -5.04
N PRO A 24 -5.07 -8.73 -5.83
CA PRO A 24 -5.59 -10.08 -5.77
C PRO A 24 -5.40 -10.69 -4.38
N THR A 25 -6.41 -11.40 -3.87
CA THR A 25 -6.38 -11.98 -2.51
C THR A 25 -5.12 -12.80 -2.20
N PRO A 26 -4.62 -13.70 -3.08
CA PRO A 26 -3.39 -14.44 -2.79
C PRO A 26 -2.18 -13.52 -2.59
N ILE A 27 -2.09 -12.45 -3.39
CA ILE A 27 -1.01 -11.46 -3.30
C ILE A 27 -1.16 -10.61 -2.05
N SER A 28 -2.37 -10.16 -1.73
CA SER A 28 -2.66 -9.44 -0.49
C SER A 28 -2.20 -10.24 0.73
N MET A 29 -2.50 -11.54 0.79
CA MET A 29 -2.04 -12.41 1.87
C MET A 29 -0.51 -12.52 1.94
N ILE A 30 0.17 -12.65 0.80
CA ILE A 30 1.64 -12.71 0.75
C ILE A 30 2.26 -11.41 1.22
N LEU A 31 1.75 -10.26 0.77
CA LEU A 31 2.32 -8.95 1.10
C LEU A 31 2.05 -8.52 2.55
N THR A 32 0.89 -8.89 3.11
CA THR A 32 0.44 -8.40 4.41
C THR A 32 0.64 -9.39 5.55
N ILE A 33 0.46 -10.69 5.31
CA ILE A 33 0.44 -11.71 6.38
C ILE A 33 1.77 -12.43 6.48
N LEU A 34 2.38 -12.80 5.36
CA LEU A 34 3.61 -13.61 5.38
C LEU A 34 4.81 -12.74 5.79
N PRO A 35 5.56 -13.15 6.83
CA PRO A 35 6.87 -12.58 7.10
C PRO A 35 7.82 -12.80 5.91
N GLU A 36 8.83 -11.94 5.86
CA GLU A 36 9.82 -11.93 4.78
C GLU A 36 10.46 -13.30 4.53
N GLU A 37 10.84 -14.01 5.60
CA GLU A 37 11.49 -15.32 5.54
C GLU A 37 10.61 -16.43 4.92
N TYR A 38 9.29 -16.22 4.87
CA TYR A 38 8.33 -17.18 4.30
C TYR A 38 7.97 -16.85 2.84
N VAL A 39 8.41 -15.72 2.29
CA VAL A 39 8.18 -15.39 0.87
C VAL A 39 9.26 -16.03 0.02
N THR A 40 9.19 -17.36 -0.11
CA THR A 40 10.12 -18.20 -0.88
C THR A 40 9.35 -19.17 -1.78
N MET A 41 9.99 -19.65 -2.86
CA MET A 41 9.36 -20.63 -3.76
C MET A 41 8.96 -21.91 -3.04
N ASP A 42 9.82 -22.43 -2.16
CA ASP A 42 9.57 -23.68 -1.44
C ASP A 42 8.36 -23.55 -0.52
N TYR A 43 8.28 -22.45 0.25
CA TYR A 43 7.15 -22.22 1.15
C TYR A 43 5.84 -22.02 0.39
N LEU A 44 5.85 -21.19 -0.67
CA LEU A 44 4.63 -20.89 -1.43
C LEU A 44 4.06 -22.11 -2.18
N ASN A 45 4.92 -23.06 -2.56
CA ASN A 45 4.51 -24.29 -3.24
C ASN A 45 4.26 -25.47 -2.28
N THR A 46 4.55 -25.30 -0.99
CA THR A 46 4.25 -26.33 0.01
C THR A 46 2.81 -26.14 0.52
N PRO A 47 1.96 -27.19 0.50
CA PRO A 47 0.62 -27.10 1.07
C PRO A 47 0.70 -26.75 2.56
N ASN A 48 -0.02 -25.71 2.97
CA ASN A 48 -0.16 -25.43 4.41
C ASN A 48 -1.06 -26.49 5.09
N PRO A 49 -1.20 -26.50 6.43
CA PRO A 49 -2.04 -27.47 7.14
C PRO A 49 -3.52 -27.49 6.73
N LYS A 50 -3.99 -26.47 6.01
CA LYS A 50 -5.35 -26.38 5.43
C LYS A 50 -5.39 -26.81 3.95
N GLY A 51 -4.29 -27.33 3.42
CA GLY A 51 -4.15 -27.75 2.02
C GLY A 51 -4.09 -26.60 1.02
N ILE A 52 -3.90 -25.35 1.47
CA ILE A 52 -3.80 -24.20 0.56
C ILE A 52 -2.35 -24.11 0.07
N GLU A 53 -2.19 -24.12 -1.25
CA GLU A 53 -0.93 -23.85 -1.94
C GLU A 53 -1.03 -22.47 -2.58
N PHE A 54 -0.43 -21.45 -1.94
CA PHE A 54 -0.43 -20.09 -2.47
C PHE A 54 0.12 -20.03 -3.90
N GLY A 55 1.13 -20.87 -4.20
CA GLY A 55 1.71 -20.99 -5.53
C GLY A 55 0.70 -21.40 -6.61
N LYS A 56 -0.23 -22.32 -6.31
CA LYS A 56 -1.30 -22.67 -7.25
C LYS A 56 -2.23 -21.50 -7.53
N GLU A 57 -2.60 -20.72 -6.52
CA GLU A 57 -3.42 -19.52 -6.73
C GLU A 57 -2.67 -18.42 -7.49
N LEU A 58 -1.38 -18.20 -7.18
CA LEU A 58 -0.53 -17.28 -7.91
C LEU A 58 -0.40 -17.64 -9.40
N SER A 59 -0.26 -18.93 -9.72
CA SER A 59 -0.15 -19.40 -11.12
C SER A 59 -1.39 -19.14 -11.98
N LYS A 60 -2.54 -18.83 -11.36
CA LYS A 60 -3.77 -18.45 -12.07
C LYS A 60 -3.82 -16.96 -12.37
N LEU A 61 -2.97 -16.16 -11.73
CA LEU A 61 -2.90 -14.72 -11.93
C LEU A 61 -1.99 -14.43 -13.12
N ASP A 62 -2.45 -13.53 -13.98
CA ASP A 62 -1.60 -12.94 -15.01
C ASP A 62 -1.35 -11.46 -14.71
N ILE A 63 -0.47 -10.85 -15.50
CA ILE A 63 -0.19 -9.42 -15.44
C ILE A 63 -1.45 -8.55 -15.60
N ARG A 64 -2.50 -9.01 -16.28
CA ARG A 64 -3.74 -8.26 -16.45
C ARG A 64 -4.52 -8.13 -15.15
N SER A 65 -4.14 -8.87 -14.10
CA SER A 65 -4.64 -8.66 -12.74
C SER A 65 -4.37 -7.23 -12.22
N VAL A 66 -3.36 -6.51 -12.74
CA VAL A 66 -3.14 -5.10 -12.39
C VAL A 66 -3.96 -4.11 -13.23
N SER A 67 -4.69 -4.57 -14.25
CA SER A 67 -5.41 -3.68 -15.18
C SER A 67 -6.41 -2.76 -14.47
N PRO A 68 -7.22 -3.23 -13.49
CA PRO A 68 -8.16 -2.34 -12.80
C PRO A 68 -7.46 -1.15 -12.12
N ALA A 69 -6.29 -1.37 -11.51
CA ALA A 69 -5.48 -0.31 -10.93
C ALA A 69 -5.00 0.68 -12.00
N LEU A 70 -4.51 0.19 -13.14
CA LEU A 70 -4.03 1.04 -14.23
C LEU A 70 -5.17 1.84 -14.88
N GLU A 71 -6.32 1.22 -15.10
CA GLU A 71 -7.50 1.88 -15.67
C GLU A 71 -8.03 2.99 -14.75
N ALA A 72 -7.98 2.79 -13.42
CA ALA A 72 -8.37 3.80 -12.44
C ALA A 72 -7.51 5.08 -12.51
N THR A 73 -6.30 5.01 -13.07
CA THR A 73 -5.41 6.18 -13.21
C THR A 73 -5.78 7.08 -14.39
N LYS A 74 -6.39 6.54 -15.45
CA LYS A 74 -6.62 7.29 -16.69
C LYS A 74 -7.49 8.54 -16.51
N PRO A 75 -8.61 8.50 -15.76
CA PRO A 75 -9.41 9.70 -15.50
C PRO A 75 -8.64 10.76 -14.69
N ILE A 76 -7.73 10.33 -13.79
CA ILE A 76 -6.99 11.24 -12.92
C ILE A 76 -5.97 12.07 -13.70
N GLU A 77 -5.35 11.49 -14.74
CA GLU A 77 -4.44 12.23 -15.60
C GLU A 77 -5.12 13.41 -16.32
N GLN A 78 -6.40 13.26 -16.69
CA GLN A 78 -7.20 14.33 -17.29
C GLN A 78 -7.53 15.45 -16.29
N LEU A 79 -7.58 15.11 -15.01
CA LEU A 79 -7.89 16.03 -13.91
C LEU A 79 -6.63 16.66 -13.29
N ARG A 80 -5.43 16.29 -13.76
CA ARG A 80 -4.14 16.75 -13.23
C ARG A 80 -4.04 18.26 -12.98
N PRO A 81 -4.53 19.16 -13.87
CA PRO A 81 -4.46 20.60 -13.64
C PRO A 81 -5.21 21.09 -12.39
N PHE A 82 -6.18 20.31 -11.90
CA PHE A 82 -7.00 20.64 -10.74
C PHE A 82 -6.53 19.97 -9.45
N ILE A 83 -5.50 19.10 -9.52
CA ILE A 83 -4.98 18.34 -8.39
C ILE A 83 -3.71 19.01 -7.87
N PRO A 84 -3.62 19.30 -6.55
CA PRO A 84 -2.38 19.78 -5.92
C PRO A 84 -1.19 18.86 -6.22
N THR A 85 0.00 19.44 -6.42
CA THR A 85 1.19 18.65 -6.78
C THR A 85 1.58 17.66 -5.70
N ASP A 86 1.51 18.04 -4.42
CA ASP A 86 1.80 17.15 -3.29
C ASP A 86 0.82 15.96 -3.25
N LEU A 87 -0.48 16.24 -3.42
CA LEU A 87 -1.51 15.19 -3.48
C LEU A 87 -1.28 14.23 -4.65
N TYR A 88 -0.97 14.76 -5.83
CA TYR A 88 -0.72 13.94 -7.00
C TYR A 88 0.54 13.09 -6.84
N THR A 89 1.60 13.62 -6.24
CA THR A 89 2.82 12.84 -5.95
C THR A 89 2.52 11.69 -4.99
N LEU A 90 1.79 11.95 -3.90
CA LEU A 90 1.33 10.89 -2.98
C LEU A 90 0.53 9.81 -3.71
N TYR A 91 -0.42 10.21 -4.56
CA TYR A 91 -1.24 9.31 -5.36
C TYR A 91 -0.41 8.45 -6.34
N LYS A 92 0.56 9.05 -7.05
CA LYS A 92 1.40 8.30 -8.00
C LYS A 92 2.33 7.33 -7.28
N THR A 93 2.88 7.73 -6.13
CA THR A 93 3.66 6.81 -5.30
C THR A 93 2.78 5.66 -4.78
N TYR A 94 1.57 5.95 -4.30
CA TYR A 94 0.62 4.94 -3.82
C TYR A 94 0.30 3.90 -4.91
N THR A 95 -0.03 4.40 -6.10
CA THR A 95 -0.27 3.57 -7.28
C THR A 95 0.96 2.74 -7.63
N GLY A 96 2.15 3.36 -7.67
CA GLY A 96 3.40 2.70 -8.02
C GLY A 96 3.79 1.59 -7.05
N VAL A 97 3.57 1.80 -5.75
CA VAL A 97 3.81 0.80 -4.70
C VAL A 97 2.90 -0.41 -4.92
N ILE A 98 1.60 -0.21 -5.07
CA ILE A 98 0.63 -1.30 -5.22
C ILE A 98 0.86 -2.05 -6.54
N VAL A 99 0.90 -1.33 -7.66
CA VAL A 99 1.11 -1.95 -8.99
C VAL A 99 2.46 -2.66 -9.04
N GLY A 100 3.51 -2.02 -8.52
CA GLY A 100 4.86 -2.59 -8.47
C GLY A 100 4.93 -3.85 -7.62
N ALA A 101 4.33 -3.86 -6.42
CA ALA A 101 4.31 -5.03 -5.56
C ALA A 101 3.55 -6.21 -6.19
N VAL A 102 2.37 -5.95 -6.77
CA VAL A 102 1.57 -6.99 -7.45
C VAL A 102 2.30 -7.53 -8.66
N PHE A 103 2.78 -6.66 -9.55
CA PHE A 103 3.51 -7.04 -10.75
C PHE A 103 4.79 -7.84 -10.43
N ASN A 104 5.58 -7.37 -9.46
CA ASN A 104 6.81 -8.05 -9.06
C ASN A 104 6.51 -9.42 -8.46
N THR A 105 5.48 -9.54 -7.63
CA THR A 105 5.09 -10.83 -7.02
C THR A 105 4.74 -11.84 -8.11
N ILE A 106 3.89 -11.47 -9.07
CA ILE A 106 3.49 -12.35 -10.18
C ILE A 106 4.71 -12.74 -11.02
N THR A 107 5.43 -11.75 -11.55
CA THR A 107 6.51 -12.00 -12.51
C THR A 107 7.72 -12.71 -11.89
N LYS A 108 8.02 -12.47 -10.60
CA LYS A 108 9.09 -13.18 -9.91
C LYS A 108 8.68 -14.59 -9.53
N TYR A 109 7.42 -14.81 -9.17
CA TYR A 109 6.90 -16.15 -8.94
C TYR A 109 6.98 -17.02 -10.22
N GLU A 110 6.56 -16.48 -11.37
CA GLU A 110 6.70 -17.15 -12.67
C GLU A 110 8.16 -17.52 -13.01
N LYS A 111 9.11 -16.69 -12.57
CA LYS A 111 10.55 -16.90 -12.78
C LYS A 111 11.23 -17.75 -11.70
N GLY A 112 10.50 -18.17 -10.67
CA GLY A 112 11.09 -18.90 -9.53
C GLY A 112 12.01 -18.06 -8.64
N THR A 113 11.84 -16.73 -8.63
CA THR A 113 12.70 -15.77 -7.93
C THR A 113 11.92 -14.84 -7.00
N VAL A 114 10.75 -15.28 -6.54
CA VAL A 114 9.88 -14.50 -5.66
C VAL A 114 10.62 -14.12 -4.37
N THR A 115 10.49 -12.86 -3.99
CA THR A 115 11.09 -12.27 -2.81
C THR A 115 10.09 -11.33 -2.15
N HIS A 116 10.26 -11.10 -0.85
CA HIS A 116 9.45 -10.12 -0.13
C HIS A 116 9.65 -8.70 -0.70
N TRP A 117 8.59 -7.89 -0.71
CA TRP A 117 8.58 -6.57 -1.35
C TRP A 117 9.61 -5.58 -0.78
N LYS A 118 9.99 -5.75 0.49
CA LYS A 118 11.01 -4.92 1.15
C LYS A 118 12.40 -5.09 0.54
N ASN A 119 12.66 -6.24 -0.06
CA ASN A 119 13.95 -6.56 -0.68
C ASN A 119 14.10 -5.93 -2.06
N GLU A 120 13.07 -5.22 -2.54
CA GLU A 120 13.12 -4.44 -3.77
C GLU A 120 13.66 -3.04 -3.49
N GLU A 121 14.95 -2.82 -3.79
CA GLU A 121 15.58 -1.48 -3.77
C GLU A 121 14.76 -0.38 -4.47
N PRO A 122 14.13 -0.61 -5.64
CA PRO A 122 13.27 0.39 -6.27
C PRO A 122 12.10 0.84 -5.39
N MET A 123 11.57 -0.04 -4.52
CA MET A 123 10.45 0.28 -3.64
C MET A 123 10.88 1.30 -2.58
N LYS A 124 12.03 1.08 -1.94
CA LYS A 124 12.57 2.01 -0.93
C LYS A 124 12.79 3.41 -1.52
N LYS A 125 13.35 3.47 -2.74
CA LYS A 125 13.58 4.73 -3.47
C LYS A 125 12.29 5.44 -3.87
N LEU A 126 11.25 4.68 -4.24
CA LEU A 126 9.94 5.24 -4.54
C LEU A 126 9.32 5.86 -3.27
N LEU A 127 9.41 5.15 -2.14
CA LEU A 127 8.86 5.59 -0.86
C LEU A 127 9.56 6.84 -0.30
N SER A 128 10.88 6.97 -0.48
CA SER A 128 11.62 8.15 0.00
C SER A 128 11.23 9.47 -0.66
N GLY A 129 10.47 9.43 -1.76
CA GLY A 129 9.89 10.62 -2.37
C GLY A 129 8.71 11.22 -1.60
N VAL A 130 8.07 10.44 -0.70
CA VAL A 130 6.84 10.86 0.01
C VAL A 130 6.83 10.52 1.50
N LEU A 131 7.71 9.63 1.95
CA LEU A 131 7.88 9.24 3.34
C LEU A 131 9.20 9.79 3.89
N THR A 132 9.19 10.11 5.17
CA THR A 132 10.40 10.41 5.93
C THR A 132 11.20 9.14 6.18
N GLU A 133 12.50 9.29 6.45
CA GLU A 133 13.38 8.17 6.79
C GLU A 133 12.85 7.38 8.00
N LYS A 134 12.36 8.06 9.04
CA LYS A 134 11.77 7.43 10.23
C LYS A 134 10.55 6.56 9.91
N GLU A 135 9.68 7.03 9.01
CA GLU A 135 8.51 6.28 8.57
C GLU A 135 8.93 5.04 7.77
N ILE A 136 9.92 5.18 6.90
CA ILE A 136 10.48 4.05 6.14
C ILE A 136 11.11 3.03 7.08
N ASP A 137 11.97 3.46 8.00
CA ASP A 137 12.63 2.58 8.96
C ASP A 137 11.63 1.85 9.85
N HIS A 138 10.58 2.55 10.28
CA HIS A 138 9.48 1.94 11.02
C HIS A 138 8.82 0.82 10.21
N ILE A 139 8.38 1.11 8.98
CA ILE A 139 7.72 0.13 8.09
C ILE A 139 8.65 -1.06 7.80
N TYR A 140 9.92 -0.78 7.49
CA TYR A 140 10.92 -1.81 7.17
C TYR A 140 11.27 -2.66 8.39
N GLY A 141 11.20 -2.11 9.61
CA GLY A 141 11.38 -2.84 10.86
C GLY A 141 10.21 -3.77 11.25
N LEU A 142 9.04 -3.65 10.64
CA LEU A 142 7.88 -4.52 10.94
C LEU A 142 8.01 -5.91 10.32
N THR A 143 7.96 -6.96 11.13
CA THR A 143 7.98 -8.35 10.61
C THR A 143 6.65 -8.78 9.99
N PHE A 144 5.53 -8.32 10.54
CA PHE A 144 4.16 -8.64 10.10
C PHE A 144 3.42 -7.37 9.69
N GLU A 145 2.45 -7.49 8.78
CA GLU A 145 1.56 -6.41 8.34
C GLU A 145 2.27 -5.18 7.75
N SER A 146 3.57 -5.29 7.45
CA SER A 146 4.38 -4.16 6.99
C SER A 146 3.83 -3.48 5.74
N PHE A 147 3.31 -4.25 4.78
CA PHE A 147 2.68 -3.70 3.59
C PHE A 147 1.34 -3.03 3.91
N LYS A 148 0.54 -3.61 4.83
CA LYS A 148 -0.72 -3.01 5.26
C LYS A 148 -0.46 -1.68 5.98
N THR A 149 0.47 -1.64 6.93
CA THR A 149 0.87 -0.42 7.62
C THR A 149 1.40 0.63 6.65
N LEU A 150 2.15 0.23 5.63
CA LEU A 150 2.56 1.12 4.55
C LEU A 150 1.36 1.74 3.83
N LEU A 151 0.39 0.93 3.39
CA LEU A 151 -0.80 1.43 2.71
C LEU A 151 -1.62 2.37 3.61
N ASP A 152 -1.83 1.99 4.87
CA ASP A 152 -2.56 2.79 5.85
C ASP A 152 -1.88 4.16 6.07
N LEU A 153 -0.55 4.18 6.21
CA LEU A 153 0.22 5.43 6.34
C LEU A 153 0.09 6.31 5.09
N MET A 154 0.18 5.72 3.90
CA MET A 154 0.04 6.47 2.65
C MET A 154 -1.37 7.03 2.48
N GLU A 155 -2.40 6.25 2.80
CA GLU A 155 -3.80 6.68 2.79
C GLU A 155 -4.03 7.82 3.78
N LEU A 156 -3.47 7.73 4.98
CA LEU A 156 -3.52 8.82 5.95
C LEU A 156 -2.91 10.10 5.38
N LYS A 157 -1.70 10.03 4.80
CA LYS A 157 -1.04 11.21 4.21
C LYS A 157 -1.85 11.80 3.07
N ILE A 158 -2.50 10.96 2.25
CA ILE A 158 -3.41 11.41 1.20
C ILE A 158 -4.60 12.14 1.83
N ILE A 159 -5.25 11.58 2.85
CA ILE A 159 -6.39 12.20 3.54
C ILE A 159 -5.99 13.52 4.20
N GLU A 160 -4.84 13.59 4.87
CA GLU A 160 -4.31 14.81 5.46
C GLU A 160 -4.05 15.87 4.38
N CYS A 161 -3.45 15.48 3.26
CA CYS A 161 -3.23 16.36 2.13
C CYS A 161 -4.55 16.87 1.53
N ILE A 162 -5.55 15.98 1.38
CA ILE A 162 -6.91 16.35 0.97
C ILE A 162 -7.48 17.38 1.93
N ASN A 163 -7.48 17.10 3.23
CA ASN A 163 -8.05 17.98 4.26
C ASN A 163 -7.37 19.36 4.29
N ARG A 164 -6.03 19.44 4.17
CA ARG A 164 -5.32 20.72 4.07
C ARG A 164 -5.71 21.52 2.82
N ASN A 165 -6.06 20.81 1.76
CA ASN A 165 -6.40 21.43 0.49
C ASN A 165 -7.89 21.81 0.43
N THR A 166 -8.79 21.07 1.09
CA THR A 166 -10.26 21.25 1.06
C THR A 166 -10.81 22.07 2.22
N VAL A 167 -10.30 21.84 3.43
CA VAL A 167 -10.65 22.56 4.63
C VAL A 167 -9.58 23.62 4.85
N GLY A 168 -9.97 24.85 5.18
CA GLY A 168 -9.01 25.92 5.50
C GLY A 168 -8.05 25.52 6.64
N PRO A 169 -7.01 26.32 6.94
CA PRO A 169 -5.86 25.96 7.79
C PRO A 169 -6.13 25.64 9.28
N GLY A 170 -7.34 25.23 9.69
CA GLY A 170 -7.74 25.06 11.08
C GLY A 170 -8.11 23.64 11.55
N THR A 171 -7.87 22.57 10.78
CA THR A 171 -8.49 21.25 11.11
C THR A 171 -7.58 20.00 11.02
N THR A 172 -6.26 20.13 10.84
CA THR A 172 -5.40 18.98 10.44
C THR A 172 -4.28 18.56 11.41
N SER A 173 -4.39 18.79 12.72
CA SER A 173 -3.29 18.50 13.66
C SER A 173 -3.36 17.19 14.47
N ASN A 174 -4.39 16.34 14.36
CA ASN A 174 -4.57 15.25 15.35
C ASN A 174 -4.41 13.81 14.83
N SER A 175 -4.46 13.56 13.52
CA SER A 175 -4.63 12.21 12.96
C SER A 175 -3.40 11.30 13.09
N LEU A 176 -2.19 11.84 12.83
CA LEU A 176 -0.93 11.09 12.94
C LEU A 176 -0.59 10.73 14.40
N GLU A 177 -0.84 11.67 15.34
CA GLU A 177 -0.70 11.39 16.77
C GLU A 177 -1.69 10.31 17.24
N GLU A 178 -2.91 10.31 16.71
CA GLU A 178 -3.93 9.31 17.04
C GLU A 178 -3.57 7.92 16.51
N LEU A 179 -2.99 7.82 15.30
CA LEU A 179 -2.49 6.55 14.76
C LEU A 179 -1.31 6.00 15.56
N LEU A 180 -0.35 6.84 15.91
CA LEU A 180 0.78 6.45 16.78
C LEU A 180 0.30 6.04 18.18
N LYS A 181 -0.73 6.70 18.72
CA LYS A 181 -1.36 6.33 20.00
C LYS A 181 -2.11 4.99 19.90
N LEU A 182 -2.83 4.75 18.81
CA LEU A 182 -3.53 3.49 18.57
C LEU A 182 -2.56 2.30 18.52
N GLU A 183 -1.43 2.42 17.82
CA GLU A 183 -0.42 1.37 17.77
C GLU A 183 0.28 1.15 19.12
N ALA A 184 0.52 2.22 19.89
CA ALA A 184 1.03 2.10 21.26
C ALA A 184 0.06 1.31 22.17
N VAL A 185 -1.25 1.53 22.01
CA VAL A 185 -2.30 0.76 22.71
C VAL A 185 -2.30 -0.72 22.27
N PHE A 186 -2.12 -0.99 20.97
CA PHE A 186 -2.02 -2.38 20.48
C PHE A 186 -0.76 -3.11 20.98
N LYS A 187 0.39 -2.42 21.10
CA LYS A 187 1.60 -2.98 21.73
C LYS A 187 1.39 -3.27 23.22
N PHE A 188 0.81 -2.33 23.97
CA PHE A 188 0.54 -2.50 25.40
C PHE A 188 -0.42 -3.67 25.70
N ASN A 189 -1.42 -3.90 24.85
CA ASN A 189 -2.35 -5.02 24.98
C ASN A 189 -1.71 -6.39 24.67
N LYS A 190 -0.63 -6.41 23.88
CA LYS A 190 0.11 -7.63 23.55
C LYS A 190 1.05 -8.04 24.69
N GLU A 191 1.60 -7.05 25.41
CA GLU A 191 2.43 -7.27 26.60
C GLU A 191 1.60 -7.65 27.84
N SER A 192 0.39 -7.11 27.99
CA SER A 192 -0.49 -7.39 29.14
C SER A 192 -1.29 -8.70 29.04
N LYS A 193 -1.38 -9.33 27.85
CA LYS A 193 -1.93 -10.68 27.66
C LYS A 193 -0.88 -11.80 27.65
N GLY A 194 0.40 -11.44 27.80
CA GLY A 194 1.53 -12.37 27.92
C GLY A 194 2.04 -12.56 29.35
N ALA A 195 1.31 -12.06 30.35
CA ALA A 195 1.60 -12.19 31.78
C ALA A 195 0.55 -13.05 32.48
#